data_AF-A1IW07-F1
#
_entry.id   AF-A1IW07-F1
#
_cell.length_a   1.000
_cell.length_b   1.000
_cell.length_c   1.000
_cell.angle_alpha   90.00
_cell.angle_beta   90.00
_cell.angle_gamma   90.00
#
_symmetry.space_group_name_H-M   'P 1'
#
loop_
_entity.id
_entity.type
_entity.pdbx_description
1 polymer ?
#
loop_
_entity_poly.entity_id
_entity_poly.type
_entity_poly.pdbx_seq_one_letter_code
_entity_poly.pdbx_strand_id
1 'polypeptide(L)' 'LLPLIDWLFHEPNPIGLNTALAQLGVVRPVFRLPYVPLPLAKRVEFVNIVKELGRENFVGEKDVQVLDDDDFILIGRY' A
#
# COMPACT_ATOMS: atom_id res chain seq x y z
N LEU A 1 -15.50 -1.46 -6.43
CA LEU A 1 -14.17 -1.61 -7.05
C LEU A 1 -13.58 -0.30 -7.57
N LEU A 2 -14.35 0.61 -8.18
CA LEU A 2 -13.83 1.89 -8.68
C LEU A 2 -12.96 2.67 -7.65
N PRO A 3 -13.34 2.79 -6.36
CA PRO A 3 -12.50 3.49 -5.38
C PRO A 3 -11.11 2.86 -5.18
N LEU A 4 -11.01 1.53 -5.22
CA LEU A 4 -9.73 0.81 -5.14
C LEU A 4 -8.88 1.05 -6.39
N ILE A 5 -9.51 1.04 -7.57
CA ILE A 5 -8.80 1.28 -8.84
C ILE A 5 -8.29 2.72 -8.87
N ASP A 6 -9.13 3.70 -8.55
CA ASP A 6 -8.72 5.11 -8.50
C ASP A 6 -7.59 5.35 -7.50
N TRP A 7 -7.65 4.68 -6.34
CA TRP A 7 -6.58 4.74 -5.34
C TRP A 7 -5.26 4.15 -5.85
N LEU A 8 -5.31 2.99 -6.52
CA LEU A 8 -4.11 2.32 -7.08
C LEU A 8 -3.38 3.16 -8.13
N PHE A 9 -4.10 4.02 -8.83
CA PHE A 9 -3.58 4.90 -9.88
C PHE A 9 -3.49 6.38 -9.47
N HIS A 10 -3.60 6.69 -8.16
CA HIS A 10 -3.38 8.04 -7.65
C HIS A 10 -1.97 8.57 -8.00
N GLU A 11 -0.98 7.68 -7.94
CA GLU A 11 0.38 7.88 -8.45
C GLU A 11 0.68 6.86 -9.56
N PRO A 12 1.70 7.08 -10.41
CA PRO A 12 2.09 6.12 -11.43
C PRO A 12 2.31 4.72 -10.85
N ASN A 13 1.64 3.73 -11.44
CA ASN A 13 1.86 2.32 -11.09
C ASN A 13 3.35 1.96 -11.29
N PRO A 14 4.04 1.33 -10.30
CA PRO A 14 3.49 0.51 -9.21
C PRO A 14 3.46 1.14 -7.80
N ILE A 15 3.49 2.47 -7.64
CA ILE A 15 3.56 3.11 -6.31
C ILE A 15 2.40 2.71 -5.39
N GLY A 16 1.16 2.83 -5.88
CA GLY A 16 -0.03 2.45 -5.11
C GLY A 16 -0.04 0.96 -4.76
N LEU A 17 0.25 0.10 -5.75
CA LEU A 17 0.26 -1.35 -5.55
C LEU A 17 1.31 -1.80 -4.52
N ASN A 18 2.53 -1.29 -4.61
CA ASN A 18 3.59 -1.63 -3.65
C ASN A 18 3.22 -1.22 -2.23
N THR A 19 2.57 -0.04 -2.08
CA THR A 19 2.10 0.44 -0.79
C THR A 19 1.00 -0.47 -0.24
N ALA A 20 -0.01 -0.81 -1.06
CA ALA A 20 -1.12 -1.68 -0.66
C ALA A 20 -0.65 -3.07 -0.22
N LEU A 21 0.25 -3.71 -0.98
CA LEU A 21 0.76 -5.04 -0.63
C LEU A 21 1.60 -5.01 0.66
N ALA A 22 2.32 -3.92 0.91
CA ALA A 22 3.04 -3.73 2.17
C ALA A 22 2.05 -3.58 3.34
N GLN A 23 0.99 -2.78 3.17
CA GLN A 23 -0.07 -2.60 4.16
C GLN A 23 -0.86 -3.89 4.45
N LEU A 24 -1.03 -4.78 3.47
CA LEU A 24 -1.61 -6.12 3.64
C LEU A 24 -0.64 -7.12 4.30
N GLY A 25 0.62 -6.74 4.51
CA GLY A 25 1.63 -7.57 5.16
C GLY A 25 2.08 -8.79 4.36
N VAL A 26 1.81 -8.81 3.05
CA VAL A 26 2.18 -9.90 2.13
C VAL A 26 3.53 -9.66 1.45
N VAL A 27 4.02 -8.42 1.44
CA VAL A 27 5.38 -8.06 1.04
C VAL A 27 6.03 -7.17 2.10
N ARG A 28 7.36 -7.08 2.08
CA ARG A 28 8.09 -6.14 2.95
C ARG A 28 7.92 -4.70 2.42
N PRO A 29 7.83 -3.67 3.28
CA PRO A 29 7.73 -2.26 2.91
C PRO A 29 9.08 -1.71 2.36
N VAL A 30 9.57 -2.29 1.25
CA VAL A 30 10.85 -1.92 0.64
C VAL A 30 10.63 -1.45 -0.78
N PHE A 31 11.08 -0.23 -1.08
CA PHE A 31 10.96 0.39 -2.39
C PHE A 31 12.34 0.58 -3.02
N ARG A 32 12.43 0.21 -4.30
CA ARG A 32 13.57 0.54 -5.15
C ARG A 32 13.31 1.89 -5.78
N LEU A 33 14.25 2.82 -5.62
CA LEU A 33 14.16 4.13 -6.26
C LEU A 33 14.09 3.98 -7.79
N PRO A 34 13.34 4.85 -8.50
CA PRO A 34 12.79 6.12 -8.03
C PRO A 34 11.44 6.03 -7.31
N TYR A 35 10.89 4.83 -7.09
CA TYR A 35 9.59 4.70 -6.41
C TYR A 35 9.69 4.97 -4.92
N VAL A 36 8.66 5.63 -4.40
CA VAL A 36 8.48 5.95 -2.98
C VAL A 36 7.05 5.57 -2.57
N PRO A 37 6.79 5.24 -1.30
CA PRO A 37 5.45 4.87 -0.85
C PRO A 37 4.48 6.05 -0.90
N LEU A 38 3.17 5.76 -0.93
CA LEU A 38 2.14 6.79 -0.78
C LEU A 38 2.18 7.42 0.63
N PRO A 39 1.79 8.70 0.76
CA PRO A 39 1.79 9.40 2.04
C PRO A 39 0.79 8.80 3.04
N LEU A 40 1.00 9.06 4.33
CA LEU A 40 0.17 8.52 5.42
C LEU A 40 -1.34 8.65 5.18
N ALA A 41 -1.80 9.81 4.73
CA ALA A 41 -3.23 10.05 4.45
C ALA A 41 -3.81 9.04 3.44
N LYS A 42 -3.04 8.68 2.40
CA LYS A 42 -3.44 7.69 1.41
C LYS A 42 -3.42 6.26 1.95
N ARG A 43 -2.48 5.96 2.87
CA ARG A 43 -2.45 4.67 3.55
C ARG A 43 -3.65 4.48 4.50
N VAL A 44 -4.07 5.54 5.18
CA VAL A 44 -5.31 5.56 5.97
C VAL A 44 -6.54 5.35 5.08
N GLU A 45 -6.59 6.01 3.91
CA GLU A 45 -7.64 5.81 2.92
C GLU A 45 -7.75 4.35 2.47
N PHE A 46 -6.61 3.70 2.20
CA PHE A 46 -6.59 2.28 1.82
C PHE A 46 -7.16 1.35 2.90
N VAL A 47 -6.84 1.58 4.18
CA VAL A 47 -7.42 0.80 5.29
C VAL A 47 -8.94 0.91 5.30
N ASN A 48 -9.50 2.08 5.00
CA ASN A 48 -10.95 2.26 4.92
C ASN A 48 -11.53 1.53 3.70
N ILE A 49 -10.87 1.59 2.54
CA ILE A 49 -11.26 0.82 1.33
C ILE A 49 -11.29 -0.68 1.61
N VAL A 50 -10.28 -1.22 2.32
CA VAL A 50 -10.22 -2.64 2.69
C VAL A 50 -11.37 -3.03 3.62
N LYS A 51 -11.71 -2.16 4.59
CA LYS A 51 -12.85 -2.39 5.49
C LYS A 51 -14.18 -2.37 4.76
N GLU A 52 -14.37 -1.44 3.81
CA GLU A 52 -15.60 -1.32 3.03
C GLU A 52 -15.80 -2.48 2.06
N LEU A 53 -14.73 -2.95 1.42
CA LEU A 53 -14.77 -4.04 0.44
C LEU A 53 -14.68 -5.44 1.07
N GLY A 54 -14.41 -5.54 2.37
CA GLY A 54 -14.22 -6.81 3.09
C GLY A 54 -12.77 -7.32 2.97
N ARG A 55 -12.10 -7.51 4.12
CA ARG A 55 -10.69 -7.94 4.18
C ARG A 55 -10.48 -9.31 3.55
N GLU A 56 -11.47 -10.19 3.60
CA GLU A 56 -11.49 -11.54 3.02
C GLU A 56 -11.34 -11.55 1.50
N ASN A 57 -11.62 -10.42 0.82
CA ASN A 57 -11.48 -10.29 -0.63
C ASN A 57 -10.06 -9.84 -1.05
N PHE A 58 -9.17 -9.55 -0.09
CA PHE A 58 -7.78 -9.16 -0.34
C PHE A 58 -6.82 -10.30 -0.04
N VAL A 59 -5.67 -10.30 -0.73
CA VAL A 59 -4.63 -11.32 -0.54
C VAL A 59 -4.02 -11.30 0.86
N GLY A 60 -3.62 -12.49 1.34
CA GLY A 60 -2.97 -12.69 2.64
C GLY A 60 -3.94 -12.71 3.82
N GLU A 61 -3.44 -13.18 4.96
CA GLU A 61 -4.23 -13.45 6.17
C GLU A 61 -4.04 -12.39 7.28
N LYS A 62 -3.07 -11.48 7.13
CA LYS A 62 -2.78 -10.47 8.15
C LYS A 62 -3.79 -9.32 8.10
N ASP A 63 -4.09 -8.76 9.26
CA ASP A 63 -4.83 -7.51 9.35
C ASP A 63 -4.12 -6.40 8.56
N VAL A 64 -4.91 -5.59 7.85
CA VAL A 64 -4.36 -4.45 7.11
C VAL A 64 -3.84 -3.40 8.10
N GLN A 65 -2.64 -2.87 7.84
CA GLN A 65 -1.99 -1.87 8.68
C GLN A 65 -1.82 -0.55 7.91
N VAL A 66 -1.82 0.58 8.63
CA VAL A 66 -1.54 1.89 8.03
C VAL A 66 -0.04 2.02 7.68
N LEU A 67 0.83 1.47 8.54
CA LEU A 67 2.29 1.65 8.52
C LEU A 67 2.72 3.10 8.76
N ASP A 68 3.77 3.29 9.54
CA ASP A 68 4.43 4.58 9.74
C ASP A 68 5.45 4.84 8.62
N ASP A 69 5.84 6.09 8.41
CA ASP A 69 6.81 6.42 7.35
C ASP A 69 8.17 5.75 7.59
N ASP A 70 8.55 5.56 8.86
CA ASP A 70 9.79 4.90 9.29
C ASP A 70 9.80 3.38 9.04
N ASP A 71 8.64 2.77 8.75
CA ASP A 71 8.56 1.36 8.36
C ASP A 71 9.10 1.12 6.95
N PHE A 72 9.16 2.16 6.10
CA PHE A 72 9.54 2.03 4.69
C PHE A 72 11.05 2.18 4.47
N ILE A 73 11.63 1.21 3.75
CA ILE A 73 13.05 1.25 3.35
C ILE A 73 13.14 1.66 1.88
N LEU A 74 13.86 2.75 1.60
CA LEU A 74 14.16 3.19 0.24
C LEU A 74 15.59 2.77 -0.16
N ILE A 75 15.72 2.03 -1.26
CA ILE A 75 17.01 1.53 -1.75
C ILE A 75 17.31 2.14 -3.11
N GLY A 76 18.40 2.91 -3.20
CA GLY A 76 18.86 3.52 -4.45
C GLY A 76 19.97 2.75 -5.19
N ARG A 77 20.71 1.89 -4.49
CA ARG A 77 21.75 1.01 -5.06
C ARG A 77 21.42 -0.42 -4.68
N TYR A 78 21.07 -1.24 -5.66
CA TYR A 78 20.61 -2.61 -5.52
C TYR A 78 21.04 -3.46 -6.72
#